data_AF-A0A484ZF57-F1
#
_entry.id   AF-A0A484ZF57-F1
#
_cell.length_a   1.000
_cell.length_b   1.000
_cell.length_c   1.000
_cell.angle_alpha   90.00
_cell.angle_beta   90.00
_cell.angle_gamma   90.00
#
_symmetry.space_group_name_H-M   'P 1'
#
loop_
_entity.id
_entity.type
_entity.pdbx_description
1 polymer ?
#
loop_
_entity_poly.entity_id
_entity_poly.type
_entity_poly.pdbx_seq_one_letter_code
_entity_poly.pdbx_strand_id
1 'polypeptide(L)'
;MFNNKVLSLFALPLLMSGQAFADDAPIKVKVFIGSMFEIGKNTGDKAGEFQHWYERYFKNSQPITVKGAASPVFCNDDGVCGSVLGMGKVASSSSVQAICLIQSLICLKPIS
;
A
#
# COMPACT_ATOMS: atom_id res chain seq x y z
N MET A 1 1.44 -18.21 -67.48
CA MET A 1 0.48 -17.20 -67.96
C MET A 1 -0.35 -16.75 -66.77
N PHE A 2 -0.35 -15.43 -66.51
CA PHE A 2 -1.20 -14.65 -65.59
C PHE A 2 -1.00 -14.77 -64.07
N ASN A 3 -0.06 -13.93 -63.59
CA ASN A 3 -0.16 -12.92 -62.53
C ASN A 3 -1.52 -12.80 -61.81
N ASN A 4 -1.53 -12.62 -60.47
CA ASN A 4 -2.40 -11.68 -59.75
C ASN A 4 -2.32 -11.77 -58.21
N LYS A 5 -2.01 -10.60 -57.60
CA LYS A 5 -2.58 -10.04 -56.36
C LYS A 5 -2.27 -10.84 -55.06
N VAL A 6 -1.88 -10.26 -53.93
CA VAL A 6 -2.48 -9.16 -53.18
C VAL A 6 -1.44 -8.76 -52.12
N LEU A 7 -1.35 -7.45 -51.85
CA LEU A 7 -0.94 -6.84 -50.58
C LEU A 7 -0.99 -7.80 -49.37
N SER A 8 0.13 -8.05 -48.71
CA SER A 8 0.08 -8.60 -47.35
C SER A 8 1.02 -7.82 -46.44
N LEU A 9 0.39 -6.83 -45.79
CA LEU A 9 0.59 -6.32 -44.44
C LEU A 9 2.03 -6.18 -43.91
N PHE A 10 2.39 -4.92 -43.63
CA PHE A 10 3.34 -4.53 -42.60
C PHE A 10 3.05 -5.27 -41.28
N ALA A 11 3.86 -6.27 -40.96
CA ALA A 11 3.88 -6.89 -39.64
C ALA A 11 4.63 -5.96 -38.68
N LEU A 12 3.90 -5.09 -37.99
CA LEU A 12 4.40 -4.35 -36.84
C LEU A 12 4.52 -5.34 -35.67
N PRO A 13 5.72 -5.61 -35.11
CA PRO A 13 5.82 -6.51 -33.97
C PRO A 13 5.18 -5.82 -32.76
N LEU A 14 4.06 -6.38 -32.31
CA LEU A 14 3.39 -6.02 -31.06
C LEU A 14 4.36 -6.37 -29.92
N LEU A 15 5.06 -5.36 -29.39
CA LEU A 15 5.87 -5.47 -28.18
C LEU A 15 4.97 -6.00 -27.05
N MET A 16 5.11 -7.29 -26.74
CA MET A 16 4.53 -7.93 -25.57
C MET A 16 5.22 -7.35 -24.33
N SER A 17 4.66 -6.27 -23.79
CA SER A 17 4.97 -5.79 -22.46
C SER A 17 4.54 -6.86 -21.45
N GLY A 18 5.50 -7.66 -20.97
CA GLY A 18 5.28 -8.58 -19.86
C GLY A 18 4.94 -7.78 -18.60
N GLN A 19 3.65 -7.69 -18.28
CA GLN A 19 3.22 -7.26 -16.95
C GLN A 19 3.58 -8.36 -15.98
N ALA A 20 4.67 -8.17 -15.24
CA ALA A 20 4.95 -8.94 -14.05
C ALA A 20 3.83 -8.64 -13.03
N PHE A 21 2.89 -9.57 -12.87
CA PHE A 21 1.98 -9.55 -11.74
C PHE A 21 2.82 -9.91 -10.52
N ALA A 22 3.14 -8.91 -9.70
CA ALA A 22 3.65 -9.17 -8.37
C ALA A 22 2.67 -10.08 -7.64
N ASP A 23 3.18 -11.12 -6.99
CA ASP A 23 2.40 -12.04 -6.19
C ASP A 23 1.85 -11.26 -4.99
N ASP A 24 0.64 -10.70 -5.15
CA ASP A 24 -0.06 -9.84 -4.18
C ASP A 24 -0.67 -10.69 -3.06
N ALA A 25 0.14 -11.60 -2.51
CA ALA A 25 -0.24 -12.33 -1.31
C ALA A 25 -0.44 -11.27 -0.20
N PRO A 26 -1.64 -11.20 0.42
CA PRO A 26 -1.91 -10.13 1.37
C PRO A 26 -0.94 -10.15 2.55
N ILE A 27 -0.55 -8.97 3.03
CA ILE A 27 0.37 -8.84 4.14
C ILE A 27 -0.29 -9.40 5.40
N LYS A 28 0.36 -10.38 6.05
CA LYS A 28 -0.08 -10.92 7.34
C LYS A 28 0.30 -9.95 8.45
N VAL A 29 -0.65 -9.11 8.86
CA VAL A 29 -0.45 -8.14 9.94
C VAL A 29 -0.38 -8.87 11.28
N LYS A 30 0.76 -8.76 11.98
CA LYS A 30 0.96 -9.29 13.34
C LYS A 30 0.70 -8.23 14.40
N VAL A 31 1.19 -7.01 14.15
CA VAL A 31 1.07 -5.87 15.05
C VAL A 31 0.71 -4.64 14.21
N PHE A 32 -0.26 -3.86 14.68
CA PHE A 32 -0.62 -2.60 14.07
C PHE A 32 -0.35 -1.44 15.03
N ILE A 33 0.50 -0.50 14.62
CA ILE A 33 0.84 0.71 15.35
C ILE A 33 -0.06 1.85 14.86
N GLY A 34 -1.05 2.22 15.67
CA GLY A 34 -1.90 3.38 15.41
C GLY A 34 -1.43 4.59 16.23
N SER A 35 -1.14 5.70 15.55
CA SER A 35 -0.93 7.01 16.18
C SER A 35 -2.07 7.97 15.83
N MET A 36 -2.27 9.01 16.63
CA MET A 36 -3.32 9.99 16.37
C MET A 36 -2.88 11.06 15.37
N PHE A 37 -1.62 11.49 15.43
CA PHE A 37 -1.10 12.55 14.56
C PHE A 37 0.39 12.40 14.20
N GLU A 38 0.79 13.14 13.19
CA GLU A 38 2.17 13.48 12.87
C GLU A 38 2.26 14.95 12.43
N ILE A 39 3.42 15.57 12.55
CA ILE A 39 3.65 16.96 12.17
C ILE A 39 4.52 16.98 10.91
N GLY A 40 3.99 17.50 9.81
CA GLY A 40 4.75 17.60 8.57
C GLY A 40 5.07 16.23 7.98
N LYS A 41 6.35 15.95 7.76
CA LYS A 41 6.85 14.68 7.20
C LYS A 41 7.14 13.68 8.31
N ASN A 42 7.04 12.40 8.00
CA ASN A 42 7.38 11.31 8.92
C ASN A 42 8.87 11.22 9.31
N THR A 43 9.72 12.15 8.85
CA THR A 43 11.15 12.23 9.17
C THR A 43 11.66 13.66 9.06
N GLY A 44 12.59 14.05 9.91
CA GLY A 44 13.35 15.31 9.79
C GLY A 44 12.62 16.57 10.24
N ASP A 45 11.32 16.48 10.51
CA ASP A 45 10.54 17.53 11.17
C ASP A 45 10.49 17.31 12.69
N LYS A 46 9.80 18.21 13.41
CA LYS A 46 9.52 18.03 14.83
C LYS A 46 8.60 16.81 15.01
N ALA A 47 9.13 15.77 15.63
CA ALA A 47 8.39 14.52 15.84
C ALA A 47 7.05 14.73 16.57
N GLY A 48 5.98 14.28 15.92
CA GLY A 48 4.70 13.94 16.52
C GLY A 48 4.71 12.52 17.10
N GLU A 49 3.55 11.88 17.14
CA GLU A 49 3.42 10.53 17.71
C GLU A 49 3.95 9.43 16.79
N PHE A 50 3.93 9.62 15.47
CA PHE A 50 4.19 8.56 14.50
C PHE A 50 5.66 8.43 14.10
N GLN A 51 6.40 9.54 14.06
CA GLN A 51 7.72 9.64 13.46
C GLN A 51 8.71 8.64 14.07
N HIS A 52 8.70 8.45 15.39
CA HIS A 52 9.59 7.46 16.03
C HIS A 52 9.31 6.01 15.59
N TRP A 53 8.07 5.68 15.26
CA TRP A 53 7.71 4.37 14.72
C TRP A 53 8.07 4.27 13.25
N TYR A 54 7.78 5.32 12.47
CA TYR A 54 8.13 5.39 11.06
C TYR A 54 9.64 5.24 10.85
N GLU A 55 10.43 5.98 11.62
CA GLU A 55 11.87 5.98 11.49
C GLU A 55 12.52 4.63 11.80
N ARG A 56 11.88 3.83 12.67
CA ARG A 56 12.37 2.52 13.09
C ARG A 56 11.89 1.39 12.20
N TYR A 57 10.64 1.42 11.76
CA TYR A 57 9.99 0.27 11.10
C TYR A 57 9.64 0.50 9.64
N PHE A 58 9.48 1.74 9.19
CA PHE A 58 8.78 2.04 7.94
C PHE A 58 9.53 2.92 6.94
N LYS A 59 10.76 3.36 7.23
CA LYS A 59 11.55 4.22 6.31
C LYS A 59 11.67 3.69 4.89
N ASN A 60 11.73 2.36 4.75
CA ASN A 60 11.91 1.66 3.47
C ASN A 60 10.59 1.07 2.95
N SER A 61 9.49 1.25 3.67
CA SER A 61 8.17 0.73 3.31
C SER A 61 7.53 1.60 2.23
N GLN A 62 6.84 0.96 1.29
CA GLN A 62 6.00 1.68 0.35
C GLN A 62 4.68 2.08 1.03
N PRO A 63 4.18 3.32 0.80
CA PRO A 63 2.91 3.76 1.35
C PRO A 63 1.74 3.02 0.68
N ILE A 64 0.85 2.46 1.49
CA ILE A 64 -0.40 1.84 1.04
C ILE A 64 -1.54 2.82 1.28
N THR A 65 -2.08 3.39 0.20
CA THR A 65 -3.22 4.30 0.29
C THR A 65 -4.50 3.51 0.52
N VAL A 66 -5.16 3.76 1.65
CA VAL A 66 -6.45 3.14 2.00
C VAL A 66 -7.55 4.18 1.90
N LYS A 67 -8.55 3.94 1.03
CA LYS A 67 -9.68 4.86 0.87
C LYS A 67 -10.47 4.95 2.18
N GLY A 68 -10.63 6.16 2.72
CA GLY A 68 -11.32 6.42 3.98
C GLY A 68 -10.42 6.42 5.21
N ALA A 69 -9.14 6.05 5.08
CA ALA A 69 -8.15 6.28 6.11
C ALA A 69 -7.60 7.71 6.05
N ALA A 70 -7.26 8.27 7.21
CA ALA A 70 -6.72 9.62 7.32
C ALA A 70 -5.31 9.76 6.72
N SER A 71 -4.53 8.68 6.67
CA SER A 71 -3.18 8.66 6.14
C SER A 71 -2.83 7.28 5.55
N PRO A 72 -1.76 7.16 4.75
CA PRO A 72 -1.31 5.87 4.25
C PRO A 72 -0.93 4.90 5.37
N VAL A 73 -1.10 3.60 5.10
CA VAL A 73 -0.56 2.53 5.94
C VAL A 73 0.84 2.18 5.45
N PHE A 74 1.74 1.92 6.38
CA PHE A 74 3.08 1.40 6.10
C PHE A 74 3.23 0.04 6.73
N CYS A 75 3.86 -0.90 6.04
CA CYS A 75 4.12 -2.24 6.54
C CYS A 75 5.55 -2.67 6.24
N ASN A 76 6.14 -3.46 7.13
CA ASN A 76 7.43 -4.10 6.93
C ASN A 76 7.28 -5.62 6.72
N ASP A 77 8.36 -6.28 6.35
CA ASP A 77 8.38 -7.72 6.05
C ASP A 77 8.14 -8.60 7.30
N ASP A 78 8.36 -8.05 8.50
CA ASP A 78 8.10 -8.74 9.76
C ASP A 78 6.59 -8.80 10.11
N GLY A 79 5.73 -8.11 9.34
CA GLY A 79 4.30 -8.03 9.59
C GLY A 79 3.91 -6.97 10.62
N VAL A 80 4.79 -5.99 10.86
CA VAL A 80 4.46 -4.77 11.61
C VAL A 80 3.90 -3.77 10.61
N CYS A 81 2.70 -3.26 10.87
CA CYS A 81 2.09 -2.20 10.09
C CYS A 81 1.77 -0.99 10.97
N GLY A 82 1.61 0.18 10.38
CA GLY A 82 1.19 1.36 11.13
C GLY A 82 0.72 2.52 10.27
N SER A 83 -0.04 3.42 10.88
CA SER A 83 -0.58 4.62 10.23
C SER A 83 -0.98 5.67 11.26
N VAL A 84 -1.07 6.92 10.79
CA VAL A 84 -1.77 7.99 11.49
C VAL A 84 -3.27 7.83 11.27
N LEU A 85 -4.01 7.55 12.34
CA LEU A 85 -5.45 7.29 12.30
C LEU A 85 -6.29 8.57 12.22
N GLY A 86 -5.68 9.72 12.51
CA GLY A 86 -6.30 11.03 12.45
C GLY A 86 -6.86 11.51 13.78
N MET A 87 -6.99 12.83 13.90
CA MET A 87 -7.35 13.52 15.14
C MET A 87 -8.77 13.20 15.61
N GLY A 88 -8.89 12.85 16.89
CA GLY A 88 -10.16 12.64 17.56
C GLY A 88 -10.82 11.30 17.23
N LYS A 89 -11.84 10.95 18.03
CA LYS A 89 -12.45 9.61 18.03
C LYS A 89 -13.06 9.23 16.68
N VAL A 90 -13.74 10.17 16.01
CA VAL A 90 -14.45 9.91 14.75
C VAL A 90 -13.47 9.56 13.64
N ALA A 91 -12.46 10.40 13.40
CA ALA A 91 -11.46 10.16 12.35
C ALA A 91 -10.66 8.88 12.61
N SER A 92 -10.25 8.67 13.87
CA SER A 92 -9.58 7.43 14.27
C SER A 92 -10.44 6.19 14.01
N SER A 93 -11.73 6.22 14.38
CA SER A 93 -12.63 5.08 14.16
C SER A 93 -12.88 4.79 12.67
N SER A 94 -13.03 5.83 11.84
CA SER A 94 -13.23 5.65 10.40
C SER A 94 -11.99 5.10 9.73
N SER A 95 -10.80 5.55 10.13
CA SER A 95 -9.53 5.04 9.60
C SER A 95 -9.32 3.57 9.94
N VAL A 96 -9.55 3.17 11.21
CA VAL A 96 -9.44 1.76 11.60
C VAL A 96 -10.40 0.90 10.80
N GLN A 97 -11.66 1.32 10.65
CA GLN A 97 -12.64 0.56 9.87
C GLN A 97 -12.22 0.42 8.39
N ALA A 98 -11.77 1.51 7.76
CA ALA A 98 -11.28 1.48 6.39
C ALA A 98 -10.08 0.53 6.22
N ILE A 99 -9.14 0.55 7.16
CA ILE A 99 -7.94 -0.29 7.15
C ILE A 99 -8.30 -1.77 7.38
N CYS A 100 -9.25 -2.08 8.25
CA CYS A 100 -9.65 -3.47 8.49
C CYS A 100 -10.39 -4.11 7.30
N LEU A 101 -10.99 -3.30 6.41
CA LEU A 101 -11.78 -3.79 5.27
C LEU A 101 -10.97 -3.93 3.98
N ILE A 102 -9.70 -3.48 3.94
CA ILE A 102 -8.89 -3.58 2.74
C ILE A 102 -8.34 -5.00 2.56
N GLN A 103 -8.46 -5.55 1.34
CA GLN A 103 -8.07 -6.94 1.05
C GLN A 103 -6.56 -7.19 1.08
N SER A 104 -5.74 -6.17 0.83
CA SER A 104 -4.26 -6.28 0.82
C SER A 104 -3.65 -6.45 2.21
N LEU A 105 -4.42 -6.19 3.27
CA LEU A 105 -4.04 -6.42 4.65
C LEU A 105 -4.96 -7.51 5.20
N ILE A 106 -4.43 -8.71 5.46
CA ILE A 106 -5.18 -9.68 6.25
C ILE A 106 -5.12 -9.18 7.69
N CYS A 107 -6.12 -8.38 8.05
CA CYS A 107 -6.26 -7.83 9.39
C CYS A 107 -6.39 -8.98 10.38
N LEU A 108 -5.40 -9.09 11.27
CA LEU A 108 -5.40 -9.86 12.51
C LEU A 108 -6.25 -11.14 12.43
N LYS A 109 -5.91 -12.05 11.51
CA LYS A 109 -6.43 -13.42 11.62
C LYS A 109 -6.05 -13.89 13.02
N PRO A 110 -7.00 -14.36 13.85
CA PRO A 110 -6.72 -14.68 15.24
C PRO A 110 -5.51 -15.60 15.29
N ILE A 111 -4.55 -15.22 16.13
CA ILE A 111 -3.34 -15.99 16.39
C ILE A 111 -3.82 -17.29 17.06
N SER A 112 -4.13 -18.32 16.27
CA SER A 112 -4.40 -19.68 16.74
C SER A 112 -3.15 -20.52 16.57
#